data_AF-A0A972LRL9-F1
#
_entry.id   AF-A0A972LRL9-F1
#
_cell.length_a   1.000
_cell.length_b   1.000
_cell.length_c   1.000
_cell.angle_alpha   90.00
_cell.angle_beta   90.00
_cell.angle_gamma   90.00
#
_symmetry.space_group_name_H-M   'P 1'
#
loop_
_entity.id
_entity.type
_entity.pdbx_description
1 polymer ?
#
loop_
_entity_poly.entity_id
_entity_poly.type
_entity_poly.pdbx_seq_one_letter_code
_entity_poly.pdbx_strand_id
1 'polypeptide(L)' 'MSEPREDVPVPTAGPTEEGRWHSYVGHRIPWYVRLIWLLFWVFAIYYTITYLFPALRVEIVTPP' A
#
# COMPACT_ATOMS: atom_id res chain seq x y z
N MET A 1 49.23 -40.62 3.56
CA MET A 1 49.38 -39.19 3.90
C MET A 1 48.12 -38.51 3.44
N SER A 2 47.17 -38.35 4.34
CA SER A 2 45.82 -37.86 4.06
C SER A 2 45.72 -36.48 4.69
N GLU A 3 45.54 -35.44 3.88
CA GLU A 3 45.36 -34.08 4.40
C GLU A 3 44.14 -34.01 5.32
N PRO A 4 44.23 -33.33 6.48
CA PRO A 4 43.05 -33.00 7.25
C PRO A 4 42.27 -31.95 6.47
N ARG A 5 41.02 -32.25 6.10
CA ARG A 5 40.13 -31.24 5.51
C ARG A 5 39.92 -30.17 6.57
N GLU A 6 40.32 -28.94 6.26
CA GLU A 6 39.91 -27.77 7.04
C GLU A 6 38.39 -27.68 6.97
N ASP A 7 37.74 -27.92 8.10
CA ASP A 7 36.31 -27.71 8.28
C ASP A 7 36.07 -26.20 8.29
N VAL A 8 35.95 -25.62 7.10
CA VAL A 8 35.65 -24.19 6.96
C VAL A 8 34.32 -23.95 7.67
N PRO A 9 34.28 -23.10 8.72
CA PRO A 9 33.02 -22.81 9.37
C PRO A 9 32.14 -22.07 8.37
N VAL A 10 31.13 -22.75 7.83
CA VAL A 10 30.06 -22.09 7.08
C VAL A 10 29.47 -21.07 8.05
N PRO A 11 29.52 -19.76 7.76
CA PRO A 11 28.91 -18.77 8.62
C PRO A 11 27.40 -19.00 8.57
N THR A 12 26.89 -19.82 9.48
CA THR A 12 25.47 -19.89 9.77
C THR A 12 25.15 -18.61 10.51
N ALA A 13 24.93 -17.53 9.77
CA ALA A 13 24.23 -16.36 10.28
C ALA A 13 22.94 -16.92 10.90
N GLY A 14 22.85 -16.94 12.23
CA GLY A 14 21.70 -17.55 12.89
C GLY A 14 20.41 -16.84 12.48
N PRO A 15 19.23 -17.43 12.72
CA PRO A 15 17.95 -16.82 12.36
C PRO A 15 17.78 -15.39 12.92
N THR A 16 18.50 -15.06 13.99
CA THR A 16 18.58 -13.73 14.59
C THR A 16 19.33 -12.70 13.73
N GLU A 17 20.35 -13.11 12.98
CA GLU A 17 21.14 -12.24 12.09
C GLU A 17 20.44 -11.99 10.75
N GLU A 18 19.69 -12.97 10.24
CA GLU A 18 18.96 -12.92 8.97
C GLU A 18 17.81 -11.90 8.98
N GLY A 19 17.19 -11.68 10.15
CA GLY A 19 16.11 -10.70 10.33
C GLY A 19 16.57 -9.26 10.54
N ARG A 20 17.86 -9.01 10.81
CA ARG A 20 18.37 -7.68 11.21
C ARG A 20 18.30 -6.65 10.08
N TRP A 21 18.35 -7.10 8.82
CA TRP A 21 18.30 -6.25 7.64
C TRP A 21 16.87 -6.05 7.10
N HIS A 22 15.90 -6.80 7.62
CA HIS A 22 14.48 -6.56 7.34
C HIS A 22 13.96 -5.42 8.22
N SER A 23 14.47 -4.21 7.98
CA SER A 23 13.81 -2.99 8.44
C SER A 23 12.51 -2.83 7.67
N TYR A 24 11.44 -3.47 8.15
CA TYR A 24 10.09 -3.28 7.62
C TYR A 24 9.67 -1.84 7.94
N VAL A 25 9.92 -0.92 7.00
CA VAL A 25 9.49 0.48 7.08
C VAL A 25 7.98 0.59 6.82
N GLY A 26 7.17 -0.29 7.42
CA GLY A 26 5.74 -0.42 7.17
C GLY A 26 4.87 0.65 7.85
N HIS A 27 5.41 1.39 8.83
CA HIS A 27 4.61 2.33 9.63
C HIS A 27 4.39 3.69 8.93
N ARG A 28 5.24 4.06 7.96
CA ARG A 28 5.21 5.39 7.36
C ARG A 28 4.37 5.39 6.08
N ILE A 29 3.05 5.31 6.25
CA ILE A 29 2.10 5.54 5.15
C ILE A 29 2.48 6.88 4.50
N PRO A 30 2.89 6.88 3.22
CA PRO A 30 3.39 8.09 2.60
C PRO A 30 2.30 9.17 2.55
N TRP A 31 2.63 10.38 2.98
CA TRP A 31 1.68 11.48 3.12
C TRP A 31 0.99 11.82 1.77
N TYR A 32 1.66 11.62 0.64
CA TYR A 32 1.10 11.86 -0.68
C TYR A 32 -0.06 10.91 -1.01
N VAL A 33 -0.04 9.66 -0.52
CA VAL A 33 -1.17 8.73 -0.69
C VAL A 33 -2.40 9.28 0.03
N ARG A 34 -2.21 9.84 1.23
CA ARG A 34 -3.29 10.48 1.99
C ARG A 34 -3.84 11.70 1.26
N LEU A 35 -2.99 12.51 0.64
CA LEU A 35 -3.45 13.65 -0.16
C LEU A 35 -4.21 13.22 -1.41
N ILE A 36 -3.71 12.23 -2.14
CA ILE A 36 -4.41 11.68 -3.31
C ILE A 36 -5.77 11.11 -2.89
N TRP A 37 -5.83 10.44 -1.74
CA TRP A 37 -7.08 9.91 -1.19
C TRP A 37 -8.07 11.01 -0.84
N LEU A 38 -7.63 12.09 -0.18
CA LEU A 38 -8.49 13.24 0.09
C LEU A 38 -8.97 13.91 -1.19
N LEU A 39 -8.09 14.08 -2.17
CA LEU A 39 -8.44 14.66 -3.47
C LEU A 39 -9.46 13.82 -4.22
N PHE A 40 -9.29 12.48 -4.19
CA PHE A 40 -10.26 11.53 -4.74
C PHE A 40 -11.65 11.73 -4.14
N TRP A 41 -11.75 11.85 -2.80
CA TRP A 41 -13.04 12.05 -2.15
C TRP A 41 -13.66 13.41 -2.46
N VAL A 42 -12.87 14.49 -2.49
CA VAL A 42 -13.36 15.82 -2.88
C VAL A 42 -13.91 15.79 -4.30
N PHE A 43 -13.19 15.17 -5.23
CA PHE A 43 -13.64 15.03 -6.62
C PHE A 43 -14.90 14.17 -6.73
N ALA A 44 -14.95 13.05 -6.01
CA ALA A 44 -16.12 12.17 -6.00
C ALA A 44 -17.37 12.91 -5.51
N ILE A 45 -17.28 13.63 -4.40
CA ILE A 45 -18.40 14.42 -3.86
C ILE A 45 -18.82 15.51 -4.84
N TYR A 46 -17.87 16.26 -5.39
CA TYR A 46 -18.14 17.32 -6.38
C TYR A 46 -18.87 16.76 -7.61
N TYR A 47 -18.40 15.64 -8.15
CA TYR A 47 -19.01 15.00 -9.32
C TYR A 47 -20.41 14.48 -9.01
N THR A 48 -20.60 13.83 -7.86
CA THR A 48 -21.90 13.33 -7.42
C THR A 48 -22.93 14.46 -7.28
N ILE A 49 -22.58 15.58 -6.67
CA ILE A 49 -23.50 16.71 -6.49
C ILE A 49 -23.81 17.37 -7.85
N THR A 50 -22.80 17.53 -8.71
CA THR A 50 -22.93 18.29 -9.97
C THR A 50 -23.66 17.50 -11.05
N TYR A 51 -23.44 16.19 -11.14
CA TYR A 51 -23.92 15.38 -12.27
C TYR A 51 -24.89 14.27 -11.83
N LEU A 52 -24.59 13.56 -10.75
CA LEU A 52 -25.42 12.42 -10.33
C LEU A 52 -26.77 12.89 -9.76
N PHE A 53 -26.77 13.89 -8.88
CA PHE A 53 -28.00 14.41 -8.27
C PHE A 53 -29.00 14.98 -9.30
N PRO A 54 -28.59 15.83 -10.26
CA PRO A 54 -29.49 16.31 -11.30
C PRO A 54 -30.04 15.18 -12.17
N ALA A 55 -29.20 14.21 -12.56
CA ALA A 55 -29.63 13.07 -13.36
C ALA A 55 -30.69 12.23 -12.63
N LEU A 56 -30.46 11.91 -11.36
CA LEU A 56 -31.42 11.19 -10.52
C LEU A 56 -32.74 11.97 -10.33
N ARG A 57 -32.66 13.30 -10.19
CA ARG A 57 -33.87 14.14 -10.09
C ARG A 57 -34.72 14.03 -11.37
N VAL A 58 -34.12 14.04 -12.55
CA VAL A 58 -34.84 13.96 -13.83
C VAL A 58 -35.61 12.64 -13.93
N GLU A 59 -34.99 11.52 -13.57
CA GLU A 59 -35.67 10.21 -13.63
C GLU A 59 -36.83 10.08 -12.64
N ILE A 60 -36.72 10.67 -11.45
CA ILE A 60 -37.75 10.57 -10.40
C ILE A 60 -38.92 11.54 -10.64
N VAL A 61 -38.65 12.75 -11.13
CA VAL A 61 -39.66 13.83 -11.27
C VAL A 61 -40.40 13.76 -12.59
N THR A 62 -39.76 13.26 -13.65
CA THR A 62 -40.36 13.09 -14.98
C THR A 62 -40.26 11.63 -15.40
N PRO A 63 -41.10 10.74 -14.84
CA PRO A 63 -41.32 9.44 -15.45
C PRO A 63 -41.95 9.64 -16.84
N PRO A 64 -41.55 8.86 -17.87
CA PRO A 64 -42.16 8.92 -19.21
C PRO A 64 -43.64 8.52 -19.20
#